data_AF-A0A7K3NIH7-F1
#
_entry.id   AF-A0A7K3NIH7-F1
#
_cell.length_a   1.000
_cell.length_b   1.000
_cell.length_c   1.000
_cell.angle_alpha   90.00
_cell.angle_beta   90.00
_cell.angle_gamma   90.00
#
_symmetry.space_group_name_H-M   'P 1'
#
loop_
_entity.id
_entity.type
_entity.pdbx_description
1 polymer ?
#
loop_
_entity_poly.entity_id
_entity_poly.type
_entity_poly.pdbx_seq_one_letter_code
_entity_poly.pdbx_strand_id
1 'polypeptide(L)'
;MQKLPLSLARPGMVLAKAVARADGIAVAAQGTELSQALLDRFDTMGVDAVVVEGNPVDLEGAAGDMSYEKRAERLDHLFRKHAGDKWMQQIKKLLYDYFKLKAAGLAAARAAAEPPREG
;
A
#
# COMPACT_ATOMS: atom_id res chain seq x y z
N MET A 1 -5.51 -4.55 -8.35
CA MET A 1 -4.47 -4.05 -9.27
C MET A 1 -4.13 -2.64 -8.83
N GLN A 2 -2.87 -2.36 -8.48
CA GLN A 2 -2.45 -1.05 -7.97
C GLN A 2 -1.30 -0.52 -8.83
N LYS A 3 -1.39 0.74 -9.27
CA LYS A 3 -0.29 1.45 -9.92
C LYS A 3 0.56 2.11 -8.85
N LEU A 4 1.87 1.85 -8.86
CA LEU A 4 2.83 2.45 -7.94
C LEU A 4 4.06 2.97 -8.70
N PRO A 5 4.62 4.11 -8.30
CA PRO A 5 5.88 4.60 -8.85
C PRO A 5 7.02 3.63 -8.52
N LEU A 6 8.00 3.50 -9.41
CA LEU A 6 9.08 2.53 -9.26
C LEU A 6 9.85 2.69 -7.92
N SER A 7 9.98 3.93 -7.43
CA SER A 7 10.61 4.24 -6.14
C SER A 7 9.93 3.59 -4.93
N LEU A 8 8.66 3.17 -5.05
CA LEU A 8 7.90 2.50 -4.00
C LEU A 8 7.75 0.99 -4.25
N ALA A 9 8.26 0.49 -5.38
CA ALA A 9 8.26 -0.92 -5.69
C ALA A 9 9.31 -1.64 -4.83
N ARG A 10 8.96 -2.84 -4.34
CA ARG A 10 9.88 -3.67 -3.56
C ARG A 10 10.00 -5.07 -4.15
N PRO A 11 11.13 -5.76 -3.93
CA PRO A 11 11.27 -7.16 -4.30
C PRO A 11 10.17 -8.02 -3.65
N GLY A 12 9.68 -9.03 -4.38
CA GLY A 12 8.60 -9.93 -3.96
C GLY A 12 7.19 -9.49 -4.37
N MET A 13 7.01 -8.32 -4.99
CA MET A 13 5.73 -7.92 -5.58
C MET A 13 5.53 -8.56 -6.97
N VAL A 14 4.29 -8.90 -7.36
CA VAL A 14 4.00 -9.51 -8.68
C VAL A 14 3.43 -8.46 -9.62
N LEU A 15 3.85 -8.41 -10.89
CA LEU A 15 3.31 -7.47 -11.87
C LEU A 15 1.89 -7.85 -12.33
N ALA A 16 0.93 -6.93 -12.22
CA ALA A 16 -0.45 -7.08 -12.73
C ALA A 16 -0.60 -6.73 -14.19
N LYS A 17 0.32 -5.94 -14.74
CA LYS A 17 0.38 -5.64 -16.17
C LYS A 17 1.81 -5.75 -16.64
N ALA A 18 1.97 -6.12 -17.91
CA ALA A 18 3.27 -6.06 -18.57
C ALA A 18 3.81 -4.64 -18.51
N VAL A 19 5.07 -4.51 -18.12
CA VAL A 19 5.79 -3.23 -18.09
C VAL A 19 6.49 -3.08 -19.43
N ALA A 20 6.08 -2.05 -20.18
CA ALA A 20 6.69 -1.66 -21.44
C ALA A 20 7.45 -0.34 -21.26
N ARG A 21 8.56 -0.21 -21.99
CA ARG A 21 9.28 1.07 -22.11
C ARG A 21 8.46 2.05 -22.98
N ALA A 22 8.78 3.35 -22.88
CA ALA A 22 8.38 4.38 -23.85
C ALA A 22 8.59 3.97 -25.32
N ASP A 23 9.63 3.18 -25.62
CA ASP A 23 9.92 2.67 -26.98
C ASP A 23 9.01 1.49 -27.40
N GLY A 24 8.03 1.09 -26.58
CA GLY A 24 7.06 0.03 -26.88
C GLY A 24 7.55 -1.41 -26.65
N ILE A 25 8.82 -1.61 -26.27
CA ILE A 25 9.36 -2.93 -25.97
C ILE A 25 8.90 -3.38 -24.57
N ALA A 26 8.26 -4.55 -24.51
CA ALA A 26 7.87 -5.19 -23.26
C ALA A 26 9.10 -5.71 -22.51
N VAL A 27 9.34 -5.19 -21.32
CA VAL A 27 10.51 -5.52 -20.49
C VAL A 27 10.21 -6.69 -19.56
N ALA A 28 9.00 -6.71 -19.00
CA ALA A 28 8.54 -7.77 -18.11
C ALA A 28 7.07 -8.07 -18.39
N ALA A 29 6.73 -9.35 -18.40
CA ALA A 29 5.37 -9.81 -18.61
C ALA A 29 4.52 -9.64 -17.35
N GLN A 30 3.20 -9.61 -17.53
CA GLN A 30 2.27 -9.79 -16.42
C GLN A 30 2.56 -11.11 -15.70
N GLY A 31 2.41 -11.14 -14.38
CA GLY A 31 2.68 -12.29 -13.52
C GLY A 31 4.14 -12.45 -13.11
N THR A 32 5.03 -11.55 -13.55
CA THR A 32 6.44 -11.59 -13.18
C THR A 32 6.64 -11.05 -11.77
N GLU A 33 7.37 -11.79 -10.94
CA GLU A 33 7.81 -11.32 -9.62
C GLU A 33 8.94 -10.28 -9.76
N LEU A 34 8.79 -9.15 -9.06
CA LEU A 34 9.82 -8.12 -8.95
C LEU A 34 10.96 -8.66 -8.10
N SER A 35 12.13 -8.80 -8.70
CA SER A 35 13.39 -8.98 -7.97
C SER A 35 14.15 -7.66 -7.89
N GLN A 36 15.13 -7.56 -6.99
CA GLN A 36 15.97 -6.36 -6.89
C GLN A 36 16.64 -6.04 -8.24
N ALA A 37 17.18 -7.06 -8.91
CA ALA A 37 17.77 -6.92 -10.24
C ALA A 37 16.78 -6.41 -11.30
N LEU A 38 15.48 -6.74 -11.17
CA LEU A 38 14.44 -6.26 -12.08
C LEU A 38 14.11 -4.79 -11.84
N LEU A 39 14.09 -4.36 -10.57
CA LEU A 39 13.88 -2.97 -10.18
C LEU A 39 15.01 -2.06 -10.67
N ASP A 40 16.26 -2.47 -10.44
CA ASP A 40 17.45 -1.73 -10.91
C ASP A 40 17.45 -1.62 -12.44
N ARG A 41 17.00 -2.66 -13.12
CA ARG A 41 16.84 -2.65 -14.58
C ARG A 41 15.78 -1.66 -15.01
N PHE A 42 14.61 -1.66 -14.37
CA PHE A 42 13.52 -0.70 -14.66
C PHE A 42 13.97 0.75 -14.46
N ASP A 43 14.75 1.01 -13.43
CA ASP A 43 15.30 2.34 -13.12
C ASP A 43 16.26 2.79 -14.23
N THR A 44 17.19 1.91 -14.61
CA THR A 44 18.15 2.14 -15.73
C THR A 44 17.44 2.37 -17.07
N MET A 45 16.24 1.81 -17.25
CA MET A 45 15.46 1.93 -18.49
C MET A 45 14.43 3.05 -18.47
N GLY A 46 14.38 3.86 -17.41
CA GLY A 46 13.47 5.02 -17.30
C GLY A 46 12.00 4.63 -17.16
N VAL A 47 11.70 3.54 -16.43
CA VAL A 47 10.31 3.17 -16.12
C VAL A 47 9.85 3.92 -14.87
N ASP A 48 8.92 4.86 -15.04
CA ASP A 48 8.45 5.69 -13.91
C ASP A 48 7.50 4.96 -12.94
N ALA A 49 6.69 4.03 -13.46
CA ALA A 49 5.64 3.38 -12.68
C ALA A 49 5.33 1.96 -13.15
N VAL A 50 5.00 1.09 -12.19
CA VAL A 50 4.65 -0.31 -12.41
C VAL A 50 3.27 -0.62 -11.82
N VAL A 51 2.58 -1.64 -12.35
CA VAL A 51 1.28 -2.08 -11.83
C VAL A 51 1.46 -3.46 -11.22
N VAL A 52 1.10 -3.65 -9.96
CA VAL A 52 1.29 -4.91 -9.22
C VAL A 52 -0.03 -5.60 -8.85
N GLU A 53 0.01 -6.93 -8.81
CA GLU A 53 -1.02 -7.81 -8.25
C GLU A 53 -0.86 -7.84 -6.74
N GLY A 54 -1.91 -7.42 -6.03
CA GLY A 54 -1.89 -7.32 -4.58
C GLY A 54 -3.04 -6.48 -4.06
N ASN A 55 -3.56 -6.88 -2.90
CA ASN A 55 -4.28 -6.01 -1.97
C ASN A 55 -3.26 -4.97 -1.45
N PRO A 56 -3.63 -3.70 -1.23
CA PRO A 56 -2.66 -2.63 -1.21
C PRO A 56 -1.61 -2.87 -0.15
N VAL A 57 -0.36 -2.88 -0.60
CA VAL A 57 0.79 -2.82 0.28
C VAL A 57 0.59 -1.55 1.08
N ASP A 58 0.46 -1.67 2.40
CA ASP A 58 0.62 -0.57 3.33
C ASP A 58 2.06 -0.08 3.16
N LEU A 59 2.29 0.66 2.07
CA LEU A 59 3.21 1.77 2.07
C LEU A 59 2.71 2.63 3.20
N GLU A 60 3.38 2.53 4.32
CA GLU A 60 3.32 3.46 5.43
C GLU A 60 3.22 4.89 4.84
N GLY A 61 1.99 5.42 4.70
CA GLY A 61 1.77 6.69 4.00
C GLY A 61 0.86 6.70 2.76
N ALA A 62 0.93 5.71 1.88
CA ALA A 62 0.42 5.87 0.51
C ALA A 62 -0.80 5.00 0.23
N ALA A 63 -1.97 5.55 0.59
CA ALA A 63 -3.25 5.38 -0.09
C ALA A 63 -3.51 3.98 -0.72
N GLY A 64 -3.36 2.93 0.09
CA GLY A 64 -4.12 1.71 -0.13
C GLY A 64 -5.58 1.97 0.18
N ASP A 65 -6.50 1.51 -0.67
CA ASP A 65 -7.95 1.80 -0.69
C ASP A 65 -8.74 1.66 0.64
N MET A 66 -8.11 1.24 1.73
CA MET A 66 -8.65 1.30 3.09
C MET A 66 -7.79 2.18 3.97
N SER A 67 -8.23 3.42 4.21
CA SER A 67 -7.72 4.26 5.29
C SER A 67 -7.72 3.46 6.60
N TYR A 68 -6.78 3.77 7.50
CA TYR A 68 -6.73 3.14 8.82
C TYR A 68 -8.07 3.27 9.58
N GLU A 69 -8.86 4.31 9.30
CA GLU A 69 -10.23 4.48 9.79
C GLU A 69 -11.19 3.40 9.27
N LYS A 70 -11.22 3.14 7.94
CA LYS A 70 -12.02 2.05 7.36
C LYS A 70 -11.62 0.68 7.90
N ARG A 71 -10.33 0.49 8.19
CA ARG A 71 -9.82 -0.74 8.84
C ARG A 71 -10.34 -0.88 10.26
N ALA A 72 -10.38 0.21 11.03
CA ALA A 72 -10.95 0.24 12.38
C ALA A 72 -12.46 -0.08 12.37
N GLU A 73 -13.23 0.49 11.45
CA GLU A 73 -14.67 0.19 11.30
C GLU A 73 -14.94 -1.28 10.96
N ARG A 74 -14.05 -1.90 10.16
CA ARG A 74 -14.18 -3.31 9.78
C ARG A 74 -13.95 -4.27 10.95
N LEU A 75 -13.23 -3.85 12.00
CA LEU A 75 -13.02 -4.69 13.18
C LEU A 75 -14.34 -5.05 13.87
N ASP A 76 -15.32 -4.15 13.88
CA ASP A 76 -16.64 -4.45 14.46
C ASP A 76 -17.34 -5.59 13.72
N HIS A 77 -17.25 -5.61 12.39
CA HIS A 77 -17.82 -6.68 11.57
C HIS A 77 -17.10 -8.02 11.78
N LEU A 78 -15.76 -7.99 11.81
CA LEU A 78 -14.94 -9.20 11.94
C LEU A 78 -15.12 -9.87 13.32
N PHE A 79 -15.21 -9.06 14.38
CA PHE A 79 -15.31 -9.55 15.75
C PHE A 79 -16.75 -9.79 16.22
N ARG A 80 -17.77 -9.63 15.34
CA ARG A 80 -19.19 -9.78 15.70
C ARG A 80 -19.54 -11.14 16.33
N LYS A 81 -18.85 -12.21 15.90
CA LYS A 81 -19.08 -13.57 16.39
C LYS A 81 -18.34 -13.87 17.70
N HIS A 82 -17.48 -12.96 18.14
CA HIS A 82 -16.63 -13.12 19.32
C HIS A 82 -17.00 -12.14 20.45
N ALA A 83 -18.24 -11.66 20.49
CA ALA A 83 -18.73 -10.74 21.52
C ALA A 83 -18.65 -11.31 22.95
N GLY A 84 -18.75 -12.64 23.10
CA GLY A 84 -18.67 -13.32 24.40
C GLY A 84 -17.24 -13.68 24.83
N ASP A 85 -16.24 -13.52 23.98
CA ASP A 85 -14.86 -13.88 24.27
C ASP A 85 -14.08 -12.66 24.75
N LYS A 86 -13.77 -12.61 26.06
CA LYS A 86 -13.05 -11.49 26.70
C LYS A 86 -11.68 -11.25 26.09
N TRP A 87 -10.95 -12.30 25.71
CA TRP A 87 -9.64 -12.19 25.08
C TRP A 87 -9.75 -11.59 23.69
N MET A 88 -10.74 -12.05 22.92
CA MET A 88 -11.00 -11.54 21.58
C MET A 88 -11.44 -10.06 21.59
N GLN A 89 -12.18 -9.63 22.62
CA GLN A 89 -12.50 -8.20 22.82
C GLN A 89 -11.26 -7.36 23.15
N GLN A 90 -10.30 -7.88 23.91
CA GLN A 90 -9.04 -7.19 24.17
C GLN A 90 -8.20 -7.03 22.91
N ILE A 91 -8.12 -8.07 22.07
CA ILE A 91 -7.43 -8.00 20.77
C ILE A 91 -8.09 -6.97 19.86
N LYS A 92 -9.43 -6.96 19.79
CA LYS A 92 -10.19 -5.97 19.03
C LYS A 92 -9.82 -4.54 19.46
N LYS A 93 -9.77 -4.29 20.77
CA LYS A 93 -9.41 -2.97 21.32
C LYS A 93 -7.97 -2.59 20.97
N LEU A 94 -7.02 -3.51 21.11
CA LEU A 94 -5.62 -3.28 20.75
C LEU A 94 -5.47 -2.89 19.28
N LEU A 95 -6.12 -3.62 18.38
CA LEU A 95 -6.11 -3.34 16.94
C LEU A 95 -6.75 -1.99 16.62
N TYR A 96 -7.85 -1.66 17.29
CA TYR A 96 -8.53 -0.38 17.13
C TYR A 96 -7.65 0.80 17.56
N ASP A 97 -6.99 0.69 18.72
CA ASP A 97 -6.06 1.69 19.24
C ASP A 97 -4.84 1.85 18.31
N TYR A 98 -4.30 0.74 17.79
CA TYR A 98 -3.20 0.74 16.81
C TYR A 98 -3.58 1.46 15.51
N PHE A 99 -4.75 1.15 14.93
CA PHE A 99 -5.19 1.80 13.70
C PHE A 99 -5.48 3.28 13.89
N LYS A 100 -6.05 3.69 15.04
CA LYS A 100 -6.22 5.12 15.36
C LYS A 100 -4.90 5.86 15.45
N LEU A 101 -3.91 5.27 16.12
CA LEU A 101 -2.57 5.88 16.24
C LEU A 101 -1.92 6.05 14.87
N LYS A 102 -1.99 5.02 14.02
CA LYS A 102 -1.46 5.08 12.64
C LYS A 102 -2.23 6.05 11.75
N ALA A 103 -3.55 6.18 11.91
CA ALA A 103 -4.36 7.20 11.22
C ALA A 103 -3.92 8.62 11.59
N ALA A 104 -3.70 8.89 12.88
CA ALA A 104 -3.24 10.19 13.36
C ALA A 104 -1.83 10.52 12.87
N GLY A 105 -0.90 9.57 12.91
CA GLY A 105 0.44 9.74 12.38
C GLY A 105 0.45 9.99 10.87
N LEU A 106 -0.42 9.30 10.12
CA LEU A 106 -0.61 9.51 8.69
C LEU A 106 -1.17 10.90 8.37
N ALA A 107 -2.16 11.37 9.14
CA ALA A 107 -2.74 12.70 8.98
C ALA A 107 -1.70 13.80 9.24
N ALA A 108 -0.88 13.64 10.28
CA ALA A 108 0.19 14.57 10.60
C ALA A 108 1.28 14.60 9.51
N ALA A 109 1.70 13.44 9.00
CA ALA A 109 2.66 13.34 7.91
C ALA A 109 2.12 13.96 6.61
N ARG A 110 0.82 13.79 6.32
CA ARG A 110 0.17 14.39 5.16
C ARG A 110 0.05 15.91 5.27
N ALA A 111 -0.29 16.42 6.45
CA ALA A 111 -0.34 17.86 6.71
C ALA A 111 1.05 18.52 6.61
N ALA A 112 2.11 17.81 6.99
CA ALA A 112 3.49 18.28 6.83
C ALA A 112 4.01 18.22 5.39
N ALA A 113 3.41 17.40 4.53
CA ALA A 113 3.79 17.23 3.13
C ALA A 113 3.03 18.14 2.15
N GLU A 114 2.00 18.87 2.59
CA GLU A 114 1.29 19.87 1.78
C GLU A 114 1.99 21.23 1.97
N PRO A 115 2.71 21.76 0.95
CA PRO A 115 3.34 23.07 1.08
C PRO A 115 2.25 24.15 1.26
N PRO A 116 2.52 25.22 2.00
CA PRO A 116 1.56 26.31 2.18
C PRO A 116 1.19 26.84 0.79
N ARG A 117 -0.12 26.81 0.46
CA ARG A 117 -0.63 27.54 -0.70
C ARG A 117 -0.48 29.03 -0.39
N GLU A 118 0.63 29.62 -0.82
CA GLU A 118 0.78 31.07 -0.90
C GLU A 118 -0.22 31.60 -1.93
N GLY A 119 -1.01 32.60 -1.52
CA GLY A 119 -2.07 33.23 -2.29
C GLY A 119 -1.65 34.48 -3.03
#